data_AF-A0A091L3Y3-F1
#
_entry.id   AF-A0A091L3Y3-F1
#
_cell.length_a   1.000
_cell.length_b   1.000
_cell.length_c   1.000
_cell.angle_alpha   90.00
_cell.angle_beta   90.00
_cell.angle_gamma   90.00
#
_symmetry.space_group_name_H-M   'P 1'
#
loop_
_entity.id
_entity.type
_entity.pdbx_description
1 polymer ?
#
loop_
_entity_poly.entity_id
_entity_poly.type
_entity_poly.pdbx_seq_one_letter_code
_entity_poly.pdbx_strand_id
1 'polypeptide(L)'
;KDHLFQLESHKFERGRGRCPFDPSSSFTSILIGGELFTGLYSDYWGRDAALFRTMNRMAHLRTEPDSERLLKEPKFVGSYMIPDNEDHDDNKVYFFFTEKALEAETSTHSIYTRVGRVCANDMGGQRMLVNKWSTFLKTRLVCSVPGRNGIDTHFDELEDVFLLQTRDNKNPVIFGLFNTTSNIFRGYAICVYHMASVRAAFNGPYAHKEGPEYHWALYEGKVPYPRPGSCASKVNGGLYTTTKDYPDEAVHFARSHPLMYQPIKPVHKRPILVKTDGKYNLKQIAVDRVEAEDGQYDVLFIGTDNGIVLKVITIYNQETESMEEVILEELQVFKVPVPVISMEISSKRQQLYVGSESVIAQVKFHQCDMYGTACADCCLARDPYCAWDGISCSRYYPTGMQAKR
;
A
#
# COMPACT_ATOMS: atom_id res chain seq x y z
N LYS A 1 -14.43 32.01 -4.96
CA LYS A 1 -13.58 31.54 -6.08
C LYS A 1 -14.23 30.27 -6.57
N ASP A 2 -14.93 30.35 -7.69
CA ASP A 2 -15.66 29.21 -8.23
C ASP A 2 -14.68 28.10 -8.60
N HIS A 3 -14.95 26.91 -8.11
CA HIS A 3 -14.21 25.71 -8.47
C HIS A 3 -14.60 25.35 -9.91
N LEU A 4 -13.84 25.86 -10.87
CA LEU A 4 -14.08 25.61 -12.28
C LEU A 4 -13.70 24.17 -12.63
N PHE A 5 -14.69 23.36 -13.01
CA PHE A 5 -14.50 22.02 -13.58
C PHE A 5 -14.71 22.10 -15.08
N GLN A 6 -13.62 22.20 -15.85
CA GLN A 6 -13.65 22.36 -17.30
C GLN A 6 -12.72 21.34 -17.96
N LEU A 7 -13.21 20.67 -19.00
CA LEU A 7 -12.40 19.84 -19.88
C LEU A 7 -11.83 20.70 -21.01
N GLU A 8 -10.51 20.73 -21.16
CA GLU A 8 -9.84 21.39 -22.28
C GLU A 8 -9.78 20.46 -23.49
N SER A 9 -10.87 20.41 -24.28
CA SER A 9 -11.08 19.48 -25.41
C SER A 9 -10.04 19.53 -26.54
N HIS A 10 -9.14 20.50 -26.55
CA HIS A 10 -8.11 20.67 -27.60
C HIS A 10 -6.70 20.26 -27.15
N LYS A 11 -6.50 19.89 -25.88
CA LYS A 11 -5.19 19.46 -25.36
C LYS A 11 -5.21 17.97 -25.04
N PHE A 12 -4.77 17.15 -26.00
CA PHE A 12 -4.57 15.73 -25.79
C PHE A 12 -3.07 15.43 -25.64
N GLU A 13 -2.73 14.60 -24.66
CA GLU A 13 -1.38 14.10 -24.45
C GLU A 13 -1.33 12.59 -24.71
N ARG A 14 -0.14 12.08 -25.03
CA ARG A 14 0.05 10.64 -25.29
C ARG A 14 -0.15 9.85 -23.99
N GLY A 15 -1.06 8.87 -24.01
CA GLY A 15 -1.39 8.04 -22.85
C GLY A 15 -0.43 6.88 -22.55
N ARG A 16 0.49 6.54 -23.47
CA ARG A 16 1.44 5.43 -23.26
C ARG A 16 2.36 5.72 -22.07
N GLY A 17 2.42 4.80 -21.11
CA GLY A 17 3.15 5.00 -19.86
C GLY A 17 2.39 5.82 -18.81
N ARG A 18 1.13 6.19 -19.09
CA ARG A 18 0.28 7.00 -18.21
C ARG A 18 -1.10 6.39 -17.92
N CYS A 19 -1.64 5.65 -18.88
CA CYS A 19 -2.93 5.00 -18.80
C CYS A 19 -2.84 3.63 -19.50
N PRO A 20 -3.42 2.55 -18.92
CA PRO A 20 -3.47 1.24 -19.58
C PRO A 20 -4.39 1.25 -20.81
N PHE A 21 -4.17 0.31 -21.73
CA PHE A 21 -5.05 0.10 -22.89
C PHE A 21 -6.34 -0.64 -22.52
N ASP A 22 -6.21 -1.65 -21.66
CA ASP A 22 -7.31 -2.47 -21.17
C ASP A 22 -7.85 -1.87 -19.85
N PRO A 23 -9.15 -1.52 -19.76
CA PRO A 23 -9.78 -1.01 -18.54
C PRO A 23 -9.70 -1.96 -17.34
N SER A 24 -9.54 -3.27 -17.58
CA SER A 24 -9.40 -4.29 -16.53
C SER A 24 -7.97 -4.50 -16.07
N SER A 25 -6.98 -3.88 -16.75
CA SER A 25 -5.58 -4.00 -16.38
C SER A 25 -5.29 -3.31 -15.05
N SER A 26 -4.51 -3.99 -14.19
CA SER A 26 -4.06 -3.40 -12.93
C SER A 26 -3.25 -2.13 -13.18
N PHE A 27 -3.52 -1.08 -12.42
CA PHE A 27 -2.92 0.23 -12.59
C PHE A 27 -2.74 0.92 -11.24
N THR A 28 -1.65 1.66 -11.09
CA THR A 28 -1.51 2.63 -10.00
C THR A 28 -0.86 3.91 -10.52
N SER A 29 -1.19 5.04 -9.92
CA SER A 29 -0.52 6.31 -10.22
C SER A 29 -0.47 7.27 -9.05
N ILE A 30 0.55 8.13 -9.07
CA ILE A 30 0.66 9.27 -8.18
C ILE A 30 1.35 10.43 -8.90
N LEU A 31 0.81 11.64 -8.72
CA LEU A 31 1.33 12.88 -9.29
C LEU A 31 2.08 13.68 -8.22
N ILE A 32 3.38 13.91 -8.42
CA ILE A 32 4.25 14.58 -7.43
C ILE A 32 5.01 15.69 -8.14
N GLY A 33 4.83 16.95 -7.73
CA GLY A 33 5.58 18.08 -8.28
C GLY A 33 5.39 18.31 -9.80
N GLY A 34 4.33 17.75 -10.39
CA GLY A 34 4.06 17.77 -11.83
C GLY A 34 4.64 16.57 -12.60
N GLU A 35 5.29 15.64 -11.93
CA GLU A 35 5.77 14.37 -12.48
C GLU A 35 4.79 13.24 -12.15
N LEU A 36 4.38 12.48 -13.16
CA LEU A 36 3.42 11.39 -13.03
C LEU A 36 4.18 10.06 -12.93
N PHE A 37 4.08 9.42 -11.78
CA PHE A 37 4.59 8.08 -11.53
C PHE A 37 3.46 7.08 -11.75
N THR A 38 3.71 6.01 -12.51
CA THR A 38 2.70 4.98 -12.78
C THR A 38 3.29 3.58 -12.72
N GLY A 39 2.47 2.60 -12.38
CA GLY A 39 2.75 1.18 -12.60
C GLY A 39 1.63 0.60 -13.47
N LEU A 40 1.97 0.11 -14.67
CA LEU A 40 1.00 -0.37 -15.66
C LEU A 40 1.63 -1.27 -16.73
N TYR A 41 0.77 -1.89 -17.54
CA TYR A 41 1.15 -2.54 -18.80
C TYR A 41 1.09 -1.53 -19.95
N SER A 42 2.23 -1.32 -20.63
CA SER A 42 2.44 -0.21 -21.57
C SER A 42 2.12 -0.54 -23.03
N ASP A 43 1.84 -1.81 -23.32
CA ASP A 43 1.52 -2.32 -24.64
C ASP A 43 0.09 -2.87 -24.73
N TYR A 44 -0.41 -2.99 -25.95
CA TYR A 44 -1.75 -3.49 -26.23
C TYR A 44 -1.96 -4.95 -25.80
N TRP A 45 -0.89 -5.75 -25.78
CA TRP A 45 -0.95 -7.19 -25.50
C TRP A 45 -0.84 -7.54 -24.02
N GLY A 46 -0.67 -6.56 -23.13
CA GLY A 46 -0.54 -6.79 -21.69
C GLY A 46 0.71 -7.58 -21.31
N ARG A 47 1.85 -7.30 -21.97
CA ARG A 47 3.14 -7.99 -21.71
C ARG A 47 4.21 -7.06 -21.15
N ASP A 48 4.19 -5.79 -21.54
CA ASP A 48 5.19 -4.79 -21.15
C ASP A 48 4.80 -4.10 -19.84
N ALA A 49 4.86 -4.83 -18.73
CA ALA A 49 4.69 -4.25 -17.40
C ALA A 49 5.89 -3.38 -17.02
N ALA A 50 5.63 -2.14 -16.59
CA ALA A 50 6.69 -1.25 -16.15
C ALA A 50 6.22 -0.21 -15.13
N LEU A 51 7.19 0.26 -14.33
CA LEU A 51 7.05 1.47 -13.54
C LEU A 51 7.59 2.64 -14.35
N PHE A 52 6.80 3.69 -14.53
CA PHE A 52 7.17 4.88 -15.30
C PHE A 52 7.23 6.13 -14.42
N ARG A 53 8.05 7.09 -14.84
CA ARG A 53 7.86 8.52 -14.54
C ARG A 53 7.78 9.29 -15.84
N THR A 54 6.69 10.01 -16.03
CA THR A 54 6.43 10.82 -17.22
C THR A 54 6.04 12.24 -16.81
N MET A 55 5.76 13.08 -17.83
CA MET A 55 5.51 14.53 -17.79
C MET A 55 6.78 15.34 -18.07
N ASN A 56 6.63 16.61 -18.43
CA ASN A 56 7.61 17.34 -19.23
C ASN A 56 8.71 18.07 -18.44
N ARG A 57 8.80 17.94 -17.11
CA ARG A 57 9.86 18.66 -16.35
C ARG A 57 11.11 17.82 -16.17
N MET A 58 10.99 16.51 -15.95
CA MET A 58 12.13 15.60 -15.80
C MET A 58 12.26 14.62 -16.97
N ALA A 59 13.38 13.89 -17.01
CA ALA A 59 13.56 12.81 -17.98
C ALA A 59 12.54 11.70 -17.75
N HIS A 60 11.97 11.19 -18.85
CA HIS A 60 11.12 10.00 -18.85
C HIS A 60 11.94 8.80 -18.40
N LEU A 61 11.53 8.17 -17.30
CA LEU A 61 12.15 6.97 -16.77
C LEU A 61 11.19 5.79 -16.82
N ARG A 62 11.73 4.59 -17.03
CA ARG A 62 11.00 3.34 -16.91
C ARG A 62 11.85 2.20 -16.34
N THR A 63 11.24 1.13 -15.87
CA THR A 63 11.97 -0.14 -15.65
C THR A 63 12.49 -0.71 -16.98
N GLU A 64 13.59 -1.47 -16.92
CA GLU A 64 14.15 -2.15 -18.09
C GLU A 64 13.11 -3.12 -18.68
N PRO A 65 12.80 -3.03 -19.99
CA PRO A 65 11.91 -3.99 -20.65
C PRO A 65 12.45 -5.42 -20.56
N ASP A 66 11.54 -6.40 -20.59
CA ASP A 66 11.87 -7.84 -20.65
C ASP A 66 12.77 -8.35 -19.51
N SER A 67 12.83 -7.63 -18.38
CA SER A 67 13.63 -8.00 -17.21
C SER A 67 12.74 -8.56 -16.10
N GLU A 68 12.57 -9.89 -16.10
CA GLU A 68 11.79 -10.60 -15.07
C GLU A 68 12.34 -10.38 -13.64
N ARG A 69 13.63 -10.03 -13.51
CA ARG A 69 14.24 -9.70 -12.21
C ARG A 69 13.65 -8.43 -11.60
N LEU A 70 13.29 -7.46 -12.45
CA LEU A 70 12.65 -6.22 -12.00
C LEU A 70 11.18 -6.44 -11.72
N LEU A 71 10.44 -7.00 -12.67
CA LEU A 71 9.00 -7.23 -12.59
C LEU A 71 8.65 -8.51 -13.36
N LYS A 72 7.94 -9.44 -12.73
CA LYS A 72 7.46 -10.67 -13.40
C LYS A 72 5.95 -10.81 -13.29
N GLU A 73 5.25 -10.43 -14.36
CA GLU A 73 3.78 -10.44 -14.45
C GLU A 73 3.11 -9.77 -13.24
N PRO A 74 3.41 -8.47 -12.96
CA PRO A 74 2.90 -7.83 -11.77
C PRO A 74 1.40 -7.49 -11.87
N LYS A 75 0.71 -7.48 -10.73
CA LYS A 75 -0.58 -6.79 -10.50
C LYS A 75 -0.32 -5.56 -9.64
N PHE A 76 -0.41 -4.36 -10.22
CA PHE A 76 -0.20 -3.11 -9.49
C PHE A 76 -1.42 -2.75 -8.65
N VAL A 77 -1.21 -2.38 -7.38
CA VAL A 77 -2.29 -2.11 -6.43
C VAL A 77 -2.28 -0.65 -5.95
N GLY A 78 -1.13 -0.15 -5.50
CA GLY A 78 -1.06 1.20 -4.91
C GLY A 78 0.30 1.87 -5.07
N SER A 79 0.33 3.19 -4.97
CA SER A 79 1.57 3.97 -5.00
C SER A 79 1.48 5.21 -4.12
N TYR A 80 2.55 5.48 -3.39
CA TYR A 80 2.63 6.60 -2.45
C TYR A 80 4.01 7.23 -2.45
N MET A 81 4.06 8.55 -2.27
CA MET A 81 5.29 9.26 -1.94
C MET A 81 5.41 9.33 -0.43
N ILE A 82 6.49 8.79 0.11
CA ILE A 82 6.75 8.82 1.54
C ILE A 82 8.15 9.41 1.75
N PRO A 83 8.27 10.56 2.43
CA PRO A 83 9.57 11.13 2.76
C PRO A 83 10.28 10.25 3.79
N ASP A 84 11.57 9.99 3.60
CA ASP A 84 12.39 9.28 4.59
C ASP A 84 12.94 10.24 5.66
N ASN A 85 13.09 11.52 5.31
CA ASN A 85 13.64 12.59 6.14
C ASN A 85 13.20 13.96 5.60
N GLU A 86 13.81 15.04 6.09
CA GLU A 86 13.50 16.42 5.69
C GLU A 86 14.11 16.82 4.33
N ASP A 87 15.12 16.10 3.84
CA ASP A 87 15.75 16.36 2.55
C ASP A 87 14.84 15.83 1.43
N HIS A 88 14.16 16.73 0.73
CA HIS A 88 13.26 16.37 -0.37
C HIS A 88 13.95 15.63 -1.52
N ASP A 89 15.27 15.79 -1.68
CA ASP A 89 16.05 15.03 -2.65
C ASP A 89 16.18 13.54 -2.27
N ASP A 90 15.84 13.17 -1.03
CA ASP A 90 15.76 11.78 -0.57
C ASP A 90 14.32 11.22 -0.50
N ASN A 91 13.34 11.97 -1.03
CA ASN A 91 11.96 11.48 -1.18
C ASN A 91 11.92 10.23 -2.05
N LYS A 92 11.12 9.25 -1.64
CA LYS A 92 10.96 7.99 -2.36
C LYS A 92 9.51 7.75 -2.72
N VAL A 93 9.31 7.15 -3.89
CA VAL A 93 8.00 6.67 -4.35
C VAL A 93 7.96 5.17 -4.17
N TYR A 94 6.97 4.71 -3.41
CA TYR A 94 6.73 3.31 -3.09
C TYR A 94 5.59 2.78 -3.96
N PHE A 95 5.78 1.59 -4.52
CA PHE A 95 4.81 0.89 -5.33
C PHE A 95 4.47 -0.45 -4.66
N PHE A 96 3.19 -0.72 -4.48
CA PHE A 96 2.66 -1.94 -3.90
C PHE A 96 2.04 -2.77 -5.02
N PHE A 97 2.49 -4.01 -5.17
CA PHE A 97 2.07 -4.89 -6.24
C PHE A 97 2.27 -6.35 -5.83
N THR A 98 1.65 -7.28 -6.56
CA THR A 98 2.03 -8.69 -6.51
C THR A 98 2.76 -9.08 -7.79
N GLU A 99 3.56 -10.13 -7.76
CA GLU A 99 4.23 -10.67 -8.94
C GLU A 99 4.53 -12.17 -8.74
N LYS A 100 4.89 -12.86 -9.83
CA LYS A 100 5.44 -14.22 -9.73
C LYS A 100 6.85 -14.16 -9.14
N ALA A 101 7.03 -14.86 -8.02
CA ALA A 101 8.27 -14.86 -7.26
C ALA A 101 9.32 -15.78 -7.90
N LEU A 102 10.43 -15.20 -8.33
CA LEU A 102 11.58 -15.95 -8.85
C LEU A 102 12.37 -16.66 -7.76
N GLU A 103 12.19 -16.26 -6.50
CA GLU A 103 12.88 -16.81 -5.34
C GLU A 103 12.09 -17.86 -4.57
N ALA A 104 10.88 -18.18 -5.00
CA ALA A 104 10.10 -19.23 -4.37
C ALA A 104 10.71 -20.61 -4.68
N GLU A 105 11.08 -21.34 -3.64
CA GLU A 105 11.71 -22.67 -3.76
C GLU A 105 10.70 -23.78 -4.10
N THR A 106 9.43 -23.61 -3.74
CA THR A 106 8.43 -24.68 -3.71
C THR A 106 7.48 -24.72 -4.92
N SER A 107 7.42 -23.67 -5.74
CA SER A 107 6.59 -23.66 -6.95
C SER A 107 7.05 -22.61 -7.95
N THR A 108 7.08 -22.99 -9.23
CA THR A 108 7.38 -22.10 -10.36
C THR A 108 6.33 -20.99 -10.57
N HIS A 109 5.23 -21.01 -9.80
CA HIS A 109 4.11 -20.09 -9.92
C HIS A 109 3.70 -19.44 -8.58
N SER A 110 4.57 -19.44 -7.56
CA SER A 110 4.28 -18.71 -6.33
C SER A 110 4.14 -17.22 -6.61
N ILE A 111 3.06 -16.62 -6.11
CA ILE A 111 2.84 -15.17 -6.14
C ILE A 111 3.32 -14.61 -4.81
N TYR A 112 4.07 -13.52 -4.82
CA TYR A 112 4.38 -12.75 -3.62
C TYR A 112 3.92 -11.31 -3.75
N THR A 113 3.46 -10.75 -2.63
CA THR A 113 3.28 -9.30 -2.50
C THR A 113 4.62 -8.61 -2.30
N ARG A 114 4.80 -7.49 -3.00
CA ARG A 114 5.99 -6.65 -2.99
C ARG A 114 5.65 -5.24 -2.57
N VAL A 115 6.63 -4.62 -1.92
CA VAL A 115 6.82 -3.18 -1.98
C VAL A 115 8.09 -2.89 -2.77
N GLY A 116 7.97 -2.12 -3.83
CA GLY A 116 9.07 -1.55 -4.60
C GLY A 116 9.26 -0.08 -4.24
N ARG A 117 10.48 0.45 -4.38
CA ARG A 117 10.74 1.88 -4.22
C ARG A 117 11.71 2.41 -5.27
N VAL A 118 11.56 3.69 -5.60
CA VAL A 118 12.50 4.48 -6.40
C VAL A 118 12.72 5.84 -5.75
N CYS A 119 13.86 6.47 -6.00
CA CYS A 119 14.08 7.87 -5.63
C CYS A 119 13.28 8.78 -6.55
N ALA A 120 12.56 9.74 -5.96
CA ALA A 120 11.73 10.68 -6.73
C ALA A 120 12.59 11.54 -7.68
N ASN A 121 13.83 11.83 -7.29
CA ASN A 121 14.80 12.63 -8.05
C ASN A 121 15.74 11.79 -8.95
N ASP A 122 15.49 10.49 -9.15
CA ASP A 122 16.29 9.65 -10.05
C ASP A 122 16.29 10.24 -11.47
N MET A 123 17.43 10.26 -12.14
CA MET A 123 17.61 10.78 -13.50
C MET A 123 18.13 9.71 -14.47
N GLY A 124 18.12 8.45 -14.04
CA GLY A 124 18.76 7.33 -14.69
C GLY A 124 20.29 7.35 -14.56
N GLY A 125 20.95 6.38 -15.18
CA GLY A 125 22.41 6.34 -15.24
C GLY A 125 22.96 7.03 -16.49
N GLN A 126 24.26 7.36 -16.47
CA GLN A 126 24.94 8.07 -17.56
C GLN A 126 25.24 7.20 -18.78
N ARG A 127 25.72 5.97 -18.56
CA ARG A 127 26.11 5.03 -19.62
C ARG A 127 25.25 3.77 -19.61
N MET A 128 25.07 3.19 -18.42
CA MET A 128 24.12 2.11 -18.15
C MET A 128 22.82 2.70 -17.61
N LEU A 129 21.70 1.98 -17.79
CA LEU A 129 20.38 2.43 -17.31
C LEU A 129 20.00 3.84 -17.77
N VAL A 130 20.40 4.23 -18.99
CA VAL A 130 19.99 5.50 -19.61
C VAL A 130 18.46 5.49 -19.77
N ASN A 131 17.81 6.52 -19.24
CA ASN A 131 16.35 6.65 -19.17
C ASN A 131 15.66 5.45 -18.47
N LYS A 132 16.37 4.77 -17.58
CA LYS A 132 15.84 3.69 -16.74
C LYS A 132 16.09 3.99 -15.27
N TRP A 133 15.26 3.46 -14.38
CA TRP A 133 15.47 3.60 -12.93
C TRP A 133 16.83 3.05 -12.54
N SER A 134 17.63 3.86 -11.84
CA SER A 134 18.92 3.47 -11.27
C SER A 134 18.83 3.16 -9.77
N THR A 135 17.68 3.49 -9.16
CA THR A 135 17.42 3.38 -7.71
C THR A 135 16.33 2.36 -7.36
N PHE A 136 15.79 1.62 -8.33
CA PHE A 136 14.72 0.66 -8.09
C PHE A 136 15.18 -0.51 -7.23
N LEU A 137 14.48 -0.73 -6.12
CA LEU A 137 14.59 -1.92 -5.29
C LEU A 137 13.20 -2.44 -4.92
N LYS A 138 13.06 -3.74 -4.68
CA LYS A 138 11.84 -4.38 -4.16
C LYS A 138 12.15 -5.35 -3.04
N THR A 139 11.17 -5.56 -2.17
CA THR A 139 11.21 -6.60 -1.14
C THR A 139 9.84 -7.22 -0.93
N ARG A 140 9.81 -8.44 -0.39
CA ARG A 140 8.57 -9.17 -0.05
C ARG A 140 7.88 -8.52 1.14
N LEU A 141 6.57 -8.32 1.03
CA LEU A 141 5.69 -7.99 2.13
C LEU A 141 4.97 -9.27 2.58
N VAL A 142 5.16 -9.69 3.82
CA VAL A 142 4.63 -10.97 4.33
C VAL A 142 3.39 -10.70 5.17
N CYS A 143 2.26 -11.32 4.81
CA CYS A 143 1.09 -11.44 5.68
C CYS A 143 0.79 -12.92 5.91
N SER A 144 1.02 -13.42 7.12
CA SER A 144 0.83 -14.83 7.44
C SER A 144 0.37 -15.06 8.87
N VAL A 145 -0.42 -16.12 9.06
CA VAL A 145 -0.81 -16.63 10.37
C VAL A 145 0.17 -17.75 10.76
N PRO A 146 0.90 -17.63 11.87
CA PRO A 146 1.79 -18.69 12.34
C PRO A 146 1.03 -19.98 12.65
N GLY A 147 1.42 -21.08 12.03
CA GLY A 147 0.80 -22.38 12.27
C GLY A 147 1.38 -23.09 13.49
N ARG A 148 0.56 -23.89 14.18
CA ARG A 148 1.00 -24.69 15.34
C ARG A 148 2.10 -25.70 15.01
N ASN A 149 2.15 -26.16 13.76
CA ASN A 149 3.13 -27.11 13.26
C ASN A 149 4.36 -26.42 12.64
N GLY A 150 4.52 -25.11 12.83
CA GLY A 150 5.61 -24.31 12.23
C GLY A 150 5.42 -23.98 10.74
N ILE A 151 4.27 -24.35 10.16
CA ILE A 151 3.90 -24.02 8.78
C ILE A 151 2.95 -22.84 8.81
N ASP A 152 3.43 -21.70 8.37
CA ASP A 152 2.65 -20.47 8.28
C ASP A 152 1.59 -20.55 7.16
N THR A 153 0.40 -20.03 7.42
CA THR A 153 -0.63 -19.82 6.39
C THR A 153 -0.46 -18.43 5.79
N HIS A 154 -0.06 -18.36 4.53
CA HIS A 154 0.24 -17.10 3.84
C HIS A 154 -0.97 -16.55 3.05
N PHE A 155 -1.09 -15.22 3.08
CA PHE A 155 -1.99 -14.42 2.25
C PHE A 155 -1.10 -13.56 1.36
N ASP A 156 -0.70 -14.10 0.21
CA ASP A 156 0.32 -13.48 -0.65
C ASP A 156 -0.28 -12.61 -1.78
N GLU A 157 -1.61 -12.59 -1.96
CA GLU A 157 -2.26 -11.78 -3.00
C GLU A 157 -2.81 -10.47 -2.44
N LEU A 158 -2.15 -9.34 -2.73
CA LEU A 158 -2.62 -8.02 -2.31
C LEU A 158 -3.86 -7.59 -3.13
N GLU A 159 -4.92 -7.21 -2.44
CA GLU A 159 -6.16 -6.68 -3.01
C GLU A 159 -6.21 -5.15 -2.92
N ASP A 160 -5.81 -4.60 -1.77
CA ASP A 160 -5.79 -3.15 -1.56
C ASP A 160 -4.73 -2.73 -0.54
N VAL A 161 -4.31 -1.47 -0.60
CA VAL A 161 -3.39 -0.86 0.36
C VAL A 161 -3.90 0.51 0.76
N PHE A 162 -3.88 0.79 2.07
CA PHE A 162 -4.28 2.08 2.61
C PHE A 162 -3.18 2.66 3.47
N LEU A 163 -2.85 3.93 3.22
CA LEU A 163 -1.80 4.67 3.93
C LEU A 163 -2.43 5.62 4.96
N LEU A 164 -2.44 5.20 6.22
CA LEU A 164 -2.92 6.03 7.32
C LEU A 164 -1.82 7.04 7.72
N GLN A 165 -2.07 8.31 7.39
CA GLN A 165 -1.17 9.41 7.75
C GLN A 165 -1.17 9.60 9.27
N THR A 166 0.03 9.70 9.85
CA THR A 166 0.19 10.05 11.26
C THR A 166 0.57 11.54 11.39
N ARG A 167 0.78 12.01 12.63
CA ARG A 167 1.30 13.36 12.88
C ARG A 167 2.68 13.58 12.24
N ASP A 168 3.43 12.51 12.02
CA ASP A 168 4.69 12.51 11.28
C ASP A 168 4.47 11.89 9.89
N ASN A 169 4.43 12.72 8.85
CA ASN A 169 4.22 12.30 7.47
C ASN A 169 5.32 11.36 6.92
N LYS A 170 6.46 11.23 7.62
CA LYS A 170 7.51 10.26 7.30
C LYS A 170 7.17 8.89 7.85
N ASN A 171 6.30 8.79 8.85
CA ASN A 171 5.94 7.53 9.49
C ASN A 171 4.44 7.27 9.41
N PRO A 172 3.87 7.17 8.19
CA PRO A 172 2.54 6.63 8.02
C PRO A 172 2.49 5.14 8.41
N VAL A 173 1.29 4.66 8.72
CA VAL A 173 1.00 3.25 8.96
C VAL A 173 0.40 2.66 7.69
N ILE A 174 0.97 1.56 7.21
CA ILE A 174 0.51 0.89 5.98
C ILE A 174 -0.41 -0.26 6.38
N PHE A 175 -1.65 -0.23 5.90
CA PHE A 175 -2.58 -1.34 5.96
C PHE A 175 -2.60 -2.02 4.60
N GLY A 176 -2.39 -3.33 4.57
CA GLY A 176 -2.59 -4.14 3.37
C GLY A 176 -3.73 -5.13 3.58
N LEU A 177 -4.66 -5.17 2.62
CA LEU A 177 -5.69 -6.19 2.51
C LEU A 177 -5.20 -7.27 1.56
N PHE A 178 -5.06 -8.50 2.06
CA PHE A 178 -4.54 -9.64 1.35
C PHE A 178 -5.59 -10.73 1.19
N ASN A 179 -5.43 -11.52 0.16
CA ASN A 179 -6.17 -12.72 -0.17
C ASN A 179 -5.19 -13.90 -0.28
N THR A 180 -5.70 -15.10 -0.06
CA THR A 180 -5.03 -16.35 -0.38
C THR A 180 -4.86 -16.53 -1.89
N THR A 181 -3.76 -17.14 -2.31
CA THR A 181 -3.51 -17.47 -3.73
C THR A 181 -4.25 -18.74 -4.20
N SER A 182 -4.93 -19.44 -3.30
CA SER A 182 -5.66 -20.67 -3.62
C SER A 182 -7.00 -20.37 -4.27
N ASN A 183 -7.27 -21.01 -5.40
CA ASN A 183 -8.58 -20.95 -6.04
C ASN A 183 -9.68 -21.69 -5.25
N ILE A 184 -9.28 -22.60 -4.35
CA ILE A 184 -10.21 -23.45 -3.59
C ILE A 184 -10.45 -22.86 -2.20
N PHE A 185 -9.39 -22.48 -1.51
CA PHE A 185 -9.47 -21.86 -0.19
C PHE A 185 -9.38 -20.35 -0.36
N ARG A 186 -10.51 -19.66 -0.26
CA ARG A 186 -10.55 -18.20 -0.25
C ARG A 186 -10.52 -17.71 1.18
N GLY A 187 -9.51 -16.94 1.52
CA GLY A 187 -9.40 -16.28 2.81
C GLY A 187 -8.76 -14.92 2.65
N TYR A 188 -9.17 -13.99 3.50
CA TYR A 188 -8.62 -12.64 3.54
C TYR A 188 -7.93 -12.35 4.85
N ALA A 189 -6.93 -11.50 4.80
CA ALA A 189 -6.22 -11.03 5.98
C ALA A 189 -5.87 -9.54 5.85
N ILE A 190 -5.93 -8.80 6.95
CA ILE A 190 -5.44 -7.43 7.00
C ILE A 190 -4.17 -7.42 7.84
N CYS A 191 -3.08 -6.92 7.26
CA CYS A 191 -1.80 -6.80 7.94
C CYS A 191 -1.38 -5.33 8.01
N VAL A 192 -0.76 -4.95 9.12
CA VAL A 192 -0.26 -3.60 9.38
C VAL A 192 1.25 -3.59 9.32
N TYR A 193 1.84 -2.55 8.74
CA TYR A 193 3.29 -2.38 8.64
C TYR A 193 3.70 -0.96 9.01
N HIS A 194 4.82 -0.86 9.74
CA HIS A 194 5.46 0.42 10.05
C HIS A 194 6.57 0.73 9.04
N MET A 195 6.69 2.01 8.67
CA MET A 195 7.76 2.48 7.78
C MET A 195 9.18 2.17 8.30
N ALA A 196 9.37 2.09 9.63
CA ALA A 196 10.64 1.66 10.20
C ALA A 196 11.08 0.27 9.71
N SER A 197 10.17 -0.71 9.69
CA SER A 197 10.44 -2.06 9.18
C SER A 197 10.68 -2.07 7.66
N VAL A 198 9.94 -1.26 6.92
CA VAL A 198 10.12 -1.09 5.47
C VAL A 198 11.53 -0.56 5.17
N ARG A 199 11.94 0.51 5.85
CA ARG A 199 13.29 1.09 5.71
C ARG A 199 14.37 0.11 6.12
N ALA A 200 14.19 -0.61 7.22
CA ALA A 200 15.14 -1.62 7.69
C ALA A 200 15.38 -2.69 6.61
N ALA A 201 14.32 -3.21 5.97
CA ALA A 201 14.45 -4.19 4.89
C ALA A 201 15.23 -3.63 3.68
N PHE A 202 14.93 -2.39 3.26
CA PHE A 202 15.67 -1.75 2.16
C PHE A 202 17.09 -1.30 2.55
N ASN A 203 17.38 -1.16 3.85
CA ASN A 203 18.71 -0.88 4.39
C ASN A 203 19.50 -2.17 4.72
N GLY A 204 18.84 -3.31 4.59
CA GLY A 204 19.41 -4.63 4.82
C GLY A 204 20.17 -5.20 3.61
N PRO A 205 20.41 -6.53 3.63
CA PRO A 205 21.16 -7.22 2.60
C PRO A 205 20.35 -7.41 1.31
N TYR A 206 21.06 -7.40 0.18
CA TYR A 206 20.49 -7.74 -1.13
C TYR A 206 20.36 -9.25 -1.29
N ALA A 207 19.38 -9.69 -2.06
CA ALA A 207 19.26 -11.08 -2.50
C ALA A 207 20.15 -11.31 -3.72
N HIS A 208 20.82 -12.46 -3.77
CA HIS A 208 21.78 -12.82 -4.80
C HIS A 208 21.61 -14.28 -5.23
N LYS A 209 22.07 -14.59 -6.44
CA LYS A 209 22.13 -15.94 -6.99
C LYS A 209 23.37 -16.07 -7.86
N GLU A 210 24.27 -16.98 -7.49
CA GLU A 210 25.60 -17.17 -8.14
C GLU A 210 25.50 -17.59 -9.61
N GLY A 211 24.40 -18.26 -9.98
CA GLY A 211 24.13 -18.66 -11.36
C GLY A 211 22.72 -19.23 -11.51
N PRO A 212 22.23 -19.50 -12.74
CA PRO A 212 20.84 -19.86 -13.02
C PRO A 212 20.26 -21.05 -12.24
N GLU A 213 21.10 -21.98 -11.78
CA GLU A 213 20.68 -23.17 -11.03
C GLU A 213 20.81 -23.03 -9.50
N TYR A 214 21.39 -21.93 -9.01
CA TYR A 214 21.59 -21.72 -7.58
C TYR A 214 20.31 -21.23 -6.87
N HIS A 215 20.20 -21.47 -5.57
CA HIS A 215 19.13 -20.87 -4.77
C HIS A 215 19.43 -19.39 -4.53
N TRP A 216 18.39 -18.63 -4.22
CA TRP A 216 18.57 -17.26 -3.78
C TRP A 216 19.17 -17.25 -2.37
N ALA A 217 20.22 -16.46 -2.19
CA ALA A 217 20.96 -16.33 -0.95
C ALA A 217 21.16 -14.85 -0.60
N LEU A 218 21.64 -14.62 0.61
CA LEU A 218 22.09 -13.31 1.05
C LEU A 218 23.38 -12.94 0.30
N TYR A 219 23.47 -11.70 -0.20
CA TYR A 219 24.71 -11.20 -0.79
C TYR A 219 25.74 -10.89 0.30
N GLU A 220 26.86 -11.62 0.31
CA GLU A 220 27.95 -11.47 1.28
C GLU A 220 29.14 -10.65 0.76
N GLY A 221 29.11 -10.26 -0.53
CA GLY A 221 30.18 -9.49 -1.15
C GLY A 221 30.19 -8.02 -0.74
N LYS A 222 31.15 -7.28 -1.31
CA LYS A 222 31.28 -5.84 -1.08
C LYS A 222 30.17 -5.07 -1.81
N VAL A 223 29.32 -4.37 -1.07
CA VAL A 223 28.34 -3.45 -1.64
C VAL A 223 29.04 -2.15 -2.09
N PRO A 224 28.85 -1.70 -3.34
CA PRO A 224 29.50 -0.49 -3.85
C PRO A 224 28.93 0.79 -3.24
N TYR A 225 29.67 1.89 -3.37
CA TYR A 225 29.26 3.23 -2.95
C TYR A 225 28.99 4.14 -4.18
N PRO A 226 27.94 4.98 -4.19
CA PRO A 226 26.90 5.09 -3.15
C PRO A 226 26.06 3.81 -3.09
N ARG A 227 25.51 3.49 -1.91
CA ARG A 227 24.78 2.24 -1.70
C ARG A 227 23.61 2.17 -2.70
N PRO A 228 23.52 1.11 -3.54
CA PRO A 228 22.47 0.98 -4.54
C PRO A 228 21.05 1.16 -3.96
N GLY A 229 20.25 2.04 -4.57
CA GLY A 229 18.95 2.47 -4.06
C GLY A 229 18.95 3.71 -3.16
N SER A 230 20.12 4.33 -2.92
CA SER A 230 20.22 5.65 -2.27
C SER A 230 19.99 6.78 -3.27
N CYS A 231 19.36 7.86 -2.83
CA CYS A 231 19.07 9.03 -3.67
C CYS A 231 20.28 9.97 -3.74
N ALA A 232 20.40 10.74 -4.82
CA ALA A 232 21.42 11.78 -4.92
C ALA A 232 20.97 12.96 -4.04
N SER A 233 21.40 12.96 -2.78
CA SER A 233 20.91 13.86 -1.74
C SER A 233 22.00 14.19 -0.71
N LYS A 234 21.77 15.22 0.11
CA LYS A 234 22.75 15.66 1.12
C LYS A 234 22.89 14.65 2.25
N VAL A 235 21.78 13.98 2.60
CA VAL A 235 21.77 12.94 3.64
C VAL A 235 22.58 11.71 3.25
N ASN A 236 22.76 11.46 1.95
CA ASN A 236 23.59 10.37 1.42
C ASN A 236 25.03 10.82 1.12
N GLY A 237 25.55 11.73 1.95
CA GLY A 237 26.91 12.26 1.88
C GLY A 237 27.10 13.43 0.90
N GLY A 238 26.09 13.78 0.10
CA GLY A 238 26.13 14.94 -0.81
C GLY A 238 27.22 14.88 -1.89
N LEU A 239 27.83 13.72 -2.12
CA LEU A 239 28.93 13.56 -3.07
C LEU A 239 28.47 13.67 -4.53
N TYR A 240 27.23 13.29 -4.81
CA TYR A 240 26.66 13.25 -6.16
C TYR A 240 25.47 14.18 -6.25
N THR A 241 25.43 14.97 -7.32
CA THR A 241 24.32 15.92 -7.56
C THR A 241 23.17 15.26 -8.30
N THR A 242 23.45 14.21 -9.07
CA THR A 242 22.44 13.42 -9.79
C THR A 242 22.86 11.96 -9.89
N THR A 243 21.91 11.05 -10.08
CA THR A 243 22.17 9.61 -10.29
C THR A 243 23.00 9.33 -11.55
N LYS A 244 23.08 10.28 -12.49
CA LYS A 244 23.99 10.17 -13.64
C LYS A 244 25.46 10.19 -13.22
N ASP A 245 25.79 10.81 -12.09
CA ASP A 245 27.16 10.90 -11.59
C ASP A 245 27.59 9.62 -10.85
N TYR A 246 26.68 8.66 -10.66
CA TYR A 246 26.97 7.42 -9.94
C TYR A 246 28.01 6.56 -10.69
N PRO A 247 28.97 5.94 -9.97
CA PRO A 247 29.95 5.05 -10.57
C PRO A 247 29.31 3.85 -11.28
N ASP A 248 29.95 3.40 -12.37
CA ASP A 248 29.48 2.26 -13.17
C ASP A 248 29.28 0.99 -12.31
N GLU A 249 30.13 0.76 -11.30
CA GLU A 249 30.02 -0.37 -10.36
C GLU A 249 28.69 -0.34 -9.55
N ALA A 250 28.31 0.84 -9.03
CA ALA A 250 27.08 1.00 -8.26
C ALA A 250 25.83 0.82 -9.14
N VAL A 251 25.84 1.39 -10.35
CA VAL A 251 24.74 1.25 -11.31
C VAL A 251 24.62 -0.19 -11.81
N HIS A 252 25.74 -0.88 -12.04
CA HIS A 252 25.76 -2.29 -12.43
C HIS A 252 25.20 -3.19 -11.31
N PHE A 253 25.57 -2.91 -10.06
CA PHE A 253 25.04 -3.63 -8.90
C PHE A 253 23.53 -3.44 -8.77
N ALA A 254 23.04 -2.20 -8.86
CA ALA A 254 21.61 -1.89 -8.79
C ALA A 254 20.81 -2.65 -9.86
N ARG A 255 21.33 -2.70 -11.09
CA ARG A 255 20.71 -3.45 -12.20
C ARG A 255 20.61 -4.96 -11.93
N SER A 256 21.63 -5.53 -11.29
CA SER A 256 21.74 -6.98 -11.08
C SER A 256 21.08 -7.46 -9.78
N HIS A 257 20.90 -6.57 -8.78
CA HIS A 257 20.38 -6.89 -7.45
C HIS A 257 19.17 -6.01 -7.06
N PRO A 258 18.05 -6.06 -7.80
CA PRO A 258 16.87 -5.27 -7.46
C PRO A 258 16.08 -5.81 -6.25
N LEU A 259 16.31 -7.06 -5.83
CA LEU A 259 15.58 -7.72 -4.75
C LEU A 259 16.35 -7.64 -3.43
N MET A 260 15.69 -7.21 -2.35
CA MET A 260 16.23 -7.31 -0.99
C MET A 260 15.99 -8.71 -0.43
N TYR A 261 16.94 -9.21 0.37
CA TYR A 261 16.85 -10.55 0.95
C TYR A 261 15.86 -10.63 2.11
N GLN A 262 15.80 -9.59 2.95
CA GLN A 262 14.93 -9.59 4.12
C GLN A 262 13.49 -9.20 3.77
N PRO A 263 12.48 -10.04 4.06
CA PRO A 263 11.09 -9.68 3.92
C PRO A 263 10.65 -8.72 5.02
N ILE A 264 9.60 -7.95 4.75
CA ILE A 264 8.93 -7.10 5.73
C ILE A 264 7.80 -7.90 6.37
N LYS A 265 7.87 -8.07 7.70
CA LYS A 265 6.84 -8.73 8.50
C LYS A 265 5.87 -7.71 9.10
N PRO A 266 4.61 -8.09 9.36
CA PRO A 266 3.62 -7.17 9.89
C PRO A 266 3.85 -6.92 11.38
N VAL A 267 3.21 -5.89 11.92
CA VAL A 267 3.17 -5.63 13.36
C VAL A 267 2.68 -6.89 14.08
N HIS A 268 3.29 -7.23 15.22
CA HIS A 268 3.05 -8.48 15.96
C HIS A 268 3.30 -9.79 15.17
N LYS A 269 3.90 -9.71 13.96
CA LYS A 269 4.18 -10.85 13.07
C LYS A 269 2.93 -11.68 12.71
N ARG A 270 1.75 -11.06 12.72
CA ARG A 270 0.45 -11.68 12.38
C ARG A 270 -0.52 -10.65 11.78
N PRO A 271 -1.60 -11.07 11.12
CA PRO A 271 -2.67 -10.16 10.69
C PRO A 271 -3.45 -9.61 11.88
N ILE A 272 -4.01 -8.41 11.72
CA ILE A 272 -4.96 -7.80 12.67
C ILE A 272 -6.38 -8.34 12.48
N LEU A 273 -6.70 -8.82 11.28
CA LEU A 273 -7.98 -9.42 10.92
C LEU A 273 -7.76 -10.61 9.98
N VAL A 274 -8.53 -11.68 10.17
CA VAL A 274 -8.56 -12.85 9.28
C VAL A 274 -10.01 -13.26 9.02
N LYS A 275 -10.39 -13.40 7.75
CA LYS A 275 -11.72 -13.84 7.30
C LYS A 275 -11.59 -15.05 6.38
N THR A 276 -11.97 -16.23 6.88
CA THR A 276 -11.88 -17.52 6.15
C THR A 276 -13.20 -18.28 6.14
N ASP A 277 -14.27 -17.69 6.66
CA ASP A 277 -15.61 -18.29 6.74
C ASP A 277 -16.36 -18.29 5.40
N GLY A 278 -15.81 -17.63 4.38
CA GLY A 278 -16.42 -17.48 3.06
C GLY A 278 -17.62 -16.53 3.03
N LYS A 279 -17.92 -15.82 4.13
CA LYS A 279 -19.07 -14.91 4.20
C LYS A 279 -18.86 -13.66 3.35
N TYR A 280 -17.63 -13.16 3.28
CA TYR A 280 -17.29 -11.93 2.56
C TYR A 280 -16.06 -12.12 1.68
N ASN A 281 -16.13 -11.60 0.45
CA ASN A 281 -14.95 -11.37 -0.36
C ASN A 281 -14.55 -9.90 -0.25
N LEU A 282 -13.46 -9.63 0.47
CA LEU A 282 -13.01 -8.28 0.76
C LEU A 282 -12.29 -7.69 -0.45
N LYS A 283 -12.50 -6.40 -0.74
CA LYS A 283 -12.01 -5.74 -1.96
C LYS A 283 -11.30 -4.42 -1.74
N GLN A 284 -11.74 -3.62 -0.78
CA GLN A 284 -11.24 -2.28 -0.54
C GLN A 284 -11.15 -2.02 0.95
N ILE A 285 -10.20 -1.18 1.37
CA ILE A 285 -10.01 -0.81 2.77
C ILE A 285 -9.77 0.70 2.90
N ALA A 286 -10.45 1.31 3.85
CA ALA A 286 -10.16 2.65 4.33
C ALA A 286 -10.07 2.64 5.85
N VAL A 287 -9.19 3.46 6.42
CA VAL A 287 -8.95 3.47 7.87
C VAL A 287 -9.02 4.89 8.39
N ASP A 288 -9.73 5.08 9.50
CA ASP A 288 -9.73 6.33 10.26
C ASP A 288 -9.13 6.08 11.65
N ARG A 289 -8.39 7.06 12.18
CA ARG A 289 -7.87 7.02 13.54
C ARG A 289 -8.70 7.93 14.44
N VAL A 290 -9.36 7.34 15.42
CA VAL A 290 -10.31 8.01 16.29
C VAL A 290 -9.74 8.08 17.70
N GLU A 291 -9.80 9.26 18.32
CA GLU A 291 -9.60 9.41 19.76
C GLU A 291 -10.93 9.11 20.46
N ALA A 292 -10.93 8.09 21.32
CA ALA A 292 -12.00 7.70 22.23
C ALA A 292 -11.58 7.99 23.68
N GLU A 293 -12.46 7.71 24.64
CA GLU A 293 -12.24 8.01 26.07
C GLU A 293 -11.05 7.23 26.67
N ASP A 294 -10.89 5.98 26.26
CA ASP A 294 -9.90 5.04 26.77
C ASP A 294 -8.63 4.93 25.89
N GLY A 295 -8.63 5.56 24.71
CA GLY A 295 -7.44 5.57 23.85
C GLY A 295 -7.72 5.89 22.39
N GLN A 296 -6.74 5.58 21.55
CA GLN A 296 -6.86 5.72 20.10
C GLN A 296 -7.20 4.38 19.46
N TYR A 297 -8.16 4.40 18.55
CA TYR A 297 -8.60 3.24 17.78
C TYR A 297 -8.42 3.49 16.29
N ASP A 298 -7.94 2.48 15.59
CA ASP A 298 -7.99 2.42 14.13
C ASP A 298 -9.30 1.73 13.74
N VAL A 299 -10.24 2.50 13.17
CA VAL A 299 -11.53 1.99 12.68
C VAL A 299 -11.38 1.64 11.20
N LEU A 300 -11.55 0.36 10.88
CA LEU A 300 -11.45 -0.19 9.54
C LEU A 300 -12.82 -0.14 8.86
N PHE A 301 -12.89 0.46 7.69
CA PHE A 301 -14.00 0.33 6.75
C PHE A 301 -13.57 -0.59 5.62
N ILE A 302 -14.26 -1.72 5.43
CA ILE A 302 -13.86 -2.76 4.49
C ILE A 302 -14.99 -3.04 3.52
N GLY A 303 -14.77 -2.74 2.24
CA GLY A 303 -15.71 -2.98 1.15
C GLY A 303 -15.63 -4.41 0.63
N THR A 304 -16.76 -4.96 0.21
CA THR A 304 -16.86 -6.32 -0.34
C THR A 304 -17.22 -6.35 -1.83
N ASP A 305 -17.12 -7.53 -2.45
CA ASP A 305 -17.57 -7.79 -3.82
C ASP A 305 -19.10 -7.75 -4.01
N ASN A 306 -19.88 -7.59 -2.94
CA ASN A 306 -21.33 -7.58 -2.99
C ASN A 306 -21.97 -6.28 -2.45
N GLY A 307 -21.16 -5.22 -2.31
CA GLY A 307 -21.66 -3.89 -1.95
C GLY A 307 -21.93 -3.71 -0.46
N ILE A 308 -21.28 -4.52 0.38
CA ILE A 308 -21.31 -4.39 1.83
C ILE A 308 -20.06 -3.63 2.27
N VAL A 309 -20.21 -2.75 3.25
CA VAL A 309 -19.11 -2.16 4.01
C VAL A 309 -19.18 -2.67 5.44
N LEU A 310 -18.11 -3.34 5.87
CA LEU A 310 -17.90 -3.73 7.26
C LEU A 310 -17.19 -2.59 7.98
N LYS A 311 -17.68 -2.22 9.16
CA LYS A 311 -17.01 -1.31 10.09
C LYS A 311 -16.47 -2.15 11.25
N VAL A 312 -15.16 -2.18 11.42
CA VAL A 312 -14.49 -3.11 12.33
C VAL A 312 -13.43 -2.37 13.14
N ILE A 313 -13.28 -2.72 14.42
CA ILE A 313 -12.10 -2.40 15.22
C ILE A 313 -11.40 -3.68 15.63
N THR A 314 -10.08 -3.60 15.81
CA THR A 314 -9.26 -4.73 16.27
C THR A 314 -8.49 -4.33 17.51
N ILE A 315 -8.54 -5.16 18.54
CA ILE A 315 -7.87 -4.90 19.82
C ILE A 315 -6.81 -5.97 20.05
N TYR A 316 -5.57 -5.53 20.22
CA TYR A 316 -4.47 -6.44 20.51
C TYR A 316 -4.40 -6.75 22.01
N ASN A 317 -4.57 -8.02 22.37
CA ASN A 317 -4.33 -8.49 23.72
C ASN A 317 -2.86 -8.93 23.85
N GLN A 318 -2.10 -8.20 24.68
CA GLN A 318 -0.67 -8.45 24.89
C GLN A 318 -0.40 -9.74 25.67
N GLU A 319 -1.29 -10.13 26.59
CA GLU A 319 -1.09 -11.32 27.44
C GLU A 319 -1.25 -12.62 26.66
N THR A 320 -2.23 -12.65 25.76
CA THR A 320 -2.54 -13.83 24.92
C THR A 320 -1.91 -13.77 23.53
N GLU A 321 -1.22 -12.67 23.21
CA GLU A 321 -0.71 -12.33 21.88
C GLU A 321 -1.74 -12.51 20.75
N SER A 322 -3.01 -12.22 21.03
CA SER A 322 -4.12 -12.42 20.11
C SER A 322 -4.79 -11.10 19.72
N MET A 323 -5.41 -11.10 18.55
CA MET A 323 -6.25 -10.00 18.09
C MET A 323 -7.71 -10.33 18.36
N GLU A 324 -8.42 -9.45 19.06
CA GLU A 324 -9.86 -9.47 19.18
C GLU A 324 -10.46 -8.66 18.04
N GLU A 325 -11.39 -9.26 17.30
CA GLU A 325 -12.18 -8.58 16.28
C GLU A 325 -13.52 -8.13 16.87
N VAL A 326 -13.90 -6.87 16.63
CA VAL A 326 -15.24 -6.37 16.93
C VAL A 326 -15.84 -5.77 15.66
N ILE A 327 -16.84 -6.45 15.10
CA ILE A 327 -17.65 -5.92 13.99
C ILE A 327 -18.67 -4.97 14.59
N LEU A 328 -18.53 -3.67 14.30
CA LEU A 328 -19.42 -2.62 14.78
C LEU A 328 -20.68 -2.54 13.92
N GLU A 329 -20.51 -2.56 12.60
CA GLU A 329 -21.61 -2.43 11.65
C GLU A 329 -21.34 -3.25 10.37
N GLU A 330 -22.41 -3.80 9.79
CA GLU A 330 -22.45 -4.40 8.46
C GLU A 330 -23.48 -3.63 7.63
N LEU A 331 -23.02 -2.83 6.66
CA LEU A 331 -23.89 -1.92 5.92
C LEU A 331 -23.94 -2.30 4.44
N GLN A 332 -25.12 -2.68 3.94
CA GLN A 332 -25.39 -2.79 2.51
C GLN A 332 -25.51 -1.37 1.92
N VAL A 333 -24.46 -0.90 1.24
CA VAL A 333 -24.40 0.50 0.76
C VAL A 333 -25.11 0.70 -0.58
N PHE A 334 -25.24 -0.37 -1.37
CA PHE A 334 -25.91 -0.35 -2.67
C PHE A 334 -27.19 -1.17 -2.64
N LYS A 335 -28.27 -0.63 -3.22
CA LYS A 335 -29.57 -1.30 -3.30
C LYS A 335 -29.50 -2.64 -4.04
N VAL A 336 -28.73 -2.66 -5.13
CA VAL A 336 -28.41 -3.88 -5.88
C VAL A 336 -27.01 -4.32 -5.44
N PRO A 337 -26.82 -5.57 -5.01
CA PRO A 337 -25.50 -6.06 -4.64
C PRO A 337 -24.54 -6.01 -5.83
N VAL A 338 -23.49 -5.19 -5.71
CA VAL A 338 -22.46 -4.96 -6.74
C VAL A 338 -21.10 -4.74 -6.08
N PRO A 339 -19.98 -5.10 -6.72
CA PRO A 339 -18.65 -4.94 -6.12
C PRO A 339 -18.31 -3.50 -5.76
N VAL A 340 -17.72 -3.33 -4.57
CA VAL A 340 -17.01 -2.11 -4.21
C VAL A 340 -15.67 -2.10 -4.95
N ILE A 341 -15.46 -1.09 -5.80
CA ILE A 341 -14.24 -0.94 -6.63
C ILE A 341 -13.35 0.22 -6.19
N SER A 342 -13.87 1.13 -5.37
CA SER A 342 -13.09 2.22 -4.78
C SER A 342 -13.68 2.67 -3.45
N MET A 343 -12.81 3.06 -2.53
CA MET A 343 -13.19 3.65 -1.26
C MET A 343 -12.29 4.85 -0.95
N GLU A 344 -12.90 6.00 -0.68
CA GLU A 344 -12.20 7.23 -0.33
C GLU A 344 -12.73 7.80 0.97
N ILE A 345 -11.84 8.24 1.85
CA ILE A 345 -12.18 8.64 3.20
C ILE A 345 -11.87 10.12 3.46
N SER A 346 -12.78 10.80 4.15
CA SER A 346 -12.59 12.19 4.56
C SER A 346 -12.85 12.34 6.05
N SER A 347 -11.81 12.20 6.87
CA SER A 347 -11.91 12.41 8.33
C SER A 347 -12.39 13.83 8.65
N LYS A 348 -12.03 14.84 7.87
CA LYS A 348 -12.53 16.22 8.04
C LYS A 348 -14.06 16.33 7.86
N ARG A 349 -14.63 15.59 6.91
CA ARG A 349 -16.08 15.58 6.66
C ARG A 349 -16.82 14.50 7.45
N GLN A 350 -16.08 13.59 8.09
CA GLN A 350 -16.60 12.37 8.72
C GLN A 350 -17.45 11.54 7.73
N GLN A 351 -16.95 11.40 6.50
CA GLN A 351 -17.61 10.68 5.40
C GLN A 351 -16.67 9.69 4.73
N LEU A 352 -17.26 8.57 4.35
CA LEU A 352 -16.69 7.57 3.46
C LEU A 352 -17.45 7.62 2.13
N TYR A 353 -16.72 7.65 1.02
CA TYR A 353 -17.26 7.59 -0.34
C TYR A 353 -16.94 6.21 -0.92
N VAL A 354 -17.96 5.50 -1.35
CA VAL A 354 -17.86 4.10 -1.81
C VAL A 354 -18.34 4.02 -3.25
N GLY A 355 -17.46 3.61 -4.15
CA GLY A 355 -17.76 3.51 -5.59
C GLY A 355 -17.97 2.08 -6.05
N SER A 356 -18.90 1.91 -6.99
CA SER A 356 -19.03 0.75 -7.89
C SER A 356 -18.97 1.23 -9.34
N GLU A 357 -19.13 0.33 -10.31
CA GLU A 357 -19.11 0.70 -11.74
C GLU A 357 -20.16 1.75 -12.15
N SER A 358 -21.29 1.84 -11.43
CA SER A 358 -22.43 2.66 -11.83
C SER A 358 -22.98 3.60 -10.75
N VAL A 359 -22.57 3.44 -9.48
CA VAL A 359 -23.08 4.24 -8.37
C VAL A 359 -21.98 4.57 -7.36
N ILE A 360 -22.07 5.78 -6.81
CA ILE A 360 -21.28 6.24 -5.67
C ILE A 360 -22.23 6.40 -4.48
N ALA A 361 -21.88 5.80 -3.35
CA ALA A 361 -22.55 5.99 -2.07
C ALA A 361 -21.71 6.88 -1.15
N GLN A 362 -22.39 7.68 -0.34
CA GLN A 362 -21.78 8.47 0.72
C GLN A 362 -22.27 7.92 2.07
N VAL A 363 -21.35 7.53 2.93
CA VAL A 363 -21.60 6.85 4.20
C VAL A 363 -21.01 7.67 5.34
N LYS A 364 -21.80 7.95 6.38
CA LYS A 364 -21.31 8.59 7.60
C LYS A 364 -20.49 7.58 8.40
N PHE A 365 -19.44 8.06 9.08
CA PHE A 365 -18.64 7.19 9.94
C PHE A 365 -19.41 6.61 11.13
N HIS A 366 -20.41 7.34 11.62
CA HIS A 366 -21.14 7.00 12.83
C HIS A 366 -22.60 7.43 12.73
N GLN A 367 -23.46 6.69 13.42
CA GLN A 367 -24.88 7.01 13.61
C GLN A 367 -25.27 6.74 15.07
N CYS A 368 -24.57 7.39 16.00
CA CYS A 368 -24.69 7.13 17.45
C CYS A 368 -26.13 7.14 17.97
N ASP A 369 -26.97 8.02 17.43
CA ASP A 369 -28.39 8.13 17.80
C ASP A 369 -29.17 6.81 17.59
N MET A 370 -28.69 5.93 16.69
CA MET A 370 -29.29 4.62 16.42
C MET A 370 -29.13 3.63 17.58
N TYR A 371 -28.14 3.84 18.46
CA TYR A 371 -27.96 3.03 19.67
C TYR A 371 -28.96 3.41 20.78
N GLY A 372 -29.70 4.52 20.63
CA GLY A 372 -30.80 4.89 21.50
C GLY A 372 -30.42 5.69 22.76
N THR A 373 -31.34 5.67 23.73
CA THR A 373 -31.30 6.48 24.96
C THR A 373 -31.00 5.67 26.22
N ALA A 374 -30.55 4.43 26.09
CA ALA A 374 -30.06 3.66 27.22
C ALA A 374 -28.53 3.70 27.24
N CYS A 375 -27.96 4.01 28.41
CA CYS A 375 -26.51 4.01 28.61
C CYS A 375 -25.91 2.64 28.25
N ALA A 376 -26.58 1.54 28.61
CA ALA A 376 -26.10 0.19 28.35
C ALA A 376 -25.92 -0.09 26.84
N ASP A 377 -26.89 0.28 26.01
CA ASP A 377 -26.84 0.04 24.56
C ASP A 377 -25.70 0.84 23.90
N CYS A 378 -25.52 2.10 24.31
CA CYS A 378 -24.43 2.95 23.83
C CYS A 378 -23.04 2.38 24.19
N CYS A 379 -22.86 1.93 25.44
CA CYS A 379 -21.59 1.36 25.88
C CYS A 379 -21.29 0.00 25.23
N LEU A 380 -22.30 -0.84 25.03
CA LEU A 380 -22.15 -2.15 24.40
C LEU A 380 -21.91 -2.08 22.89
N ALA A 381 -22.27 -0.97 22.24
CA ALA A 381 -21.95 -0.75 20.84
C ALA A 381 -20.44 -0.74 20.54
N ARG A 382 -19.62 -0.37 21.54
CA ARG A 382 -18.15 -0.29 21.44
C ARG A 382 -17.63 0.51 20.24
N ASP A 383 -18.45 1.41 19.70
CA ASP A 383 -18.09 2.26 18.57
C ASP A 383 -17.23 3.43 19.07
N PRO A 384 -15.94 3.55 18.69
CA PRO A 384 -15.06 4.63 19.15
C PRO A 384 -15.57 6.03 18.78
N TYR A 385 -16.50 6.13 17.82
CA TYR A 385 -17.15 7.39 17.52
C TYR A 385 -18.18 7.80 18.58
N CYS A 386 -18.75 6.88 19.33
CA CYS A 386 -19.94 7.13 20.15
C CYS A 386 -19.66 7.03 21.64
N ALA A 387 -20.29 7.91 22.42
CA ALA A 387 -20.25 7.89 23.88
C ALA A 387 -21.60 8.32 24.47
N TRP A 388 -21.84 7.90 25.71
CA TRP A 388 -23.05 8.28 26.44
C TRP A 388 -22.89 9.69 27.03
N ASP A 389 -23.76 10.63 26.64
CA ASP A 389 -23.67 12.03 27.10
C ASP A 389 -24.45 12.33 28.40
N GLY A 390 -25.05 11.31 29.01
CA GLY A 390 -25.94 11.44 30.16
C GLY A 390 -27.43 11.41 29.82
N ILE A 391 -27.80 11.65 28.55
CA ILE A 391 -29.18 11.72 28.06
C ILE A 391 -29.43 10.74 26.89
N SER A 392 -28.49 10.66 25.96
CA SER A 392 -28.57 9.83 24.75
C SER A 392 -27.18 9.39 24.28
N CYS A 393 -27.12 8.39 23.41
CA CYS A 393 -25.87 8.04 22.74
C CYS A 393 -25.56 9.08 21.67
N SER A 394 -24.42 9.77 21.77
CA SER A 394 -24.03 10.81 20.83
C SER A 394 -22.55 10.72 20.47
N ARG A 395 -22.08 11.59 19.56
CA ARG A 395 -20.68 11.60 19.11
C ARG A 395 -19.76 11.97 20.28
N TYR A 396 -18.75 11.15 20.53
CA TYR A 396 -17.67 11.48 21.46
C TYR A 396 -16.83 12.65 20.94
N TYR A 397 -16.52 13.61 21.82
CA TYR A 397 -15.57 14.69 21.55
C TYR A 397 -14.52 14.71 22.65
N PRO A 398 -13.22 14.71 22.32
CA PRO A 398 -12.16 14.85 23.31
C PRO A 398 -12.33 16.13 24.13
N THR A 399 -12.08 16.04 25.43
CA THR A 399 -12.14 17.17 26.37
C THR A 399 -11.32 18.37 25.86
N GLY A 400 -11.98 19.52 25.66
CA GLY A 400 -11.36 20.75 25.16
C GLY A 400 -11.72 21.12 23.71
N MET A 401 -12.28 20.19 22.92
CA MET A 401 -12.87 20.48 21.62
C MET A 401 -14.39 20.51 21.73
N GLN A 402 -14.96 21.62 22.21
CA GLN A 402 -16.43 21.79 22.18
C GLN A 402 -16.93 21.82 20.74
N ALA A 403 -18.00 21.05 20.47
CA ALA A 403 -18.76 21.12 19.24
C ALA A 403 -19.21 22.58 19.02
N LYS A 404 -18.67 23.22 17.97
CA LYS A 404 -19.30 24.44 17.45
C LYS A 404 -20.65 24.01 16.88
N ARG A 405 -21.70 24.22 17.67
CA ARG A 405 -23.09 24.11 17.24
C ARG A 405 -23.39 25.09 16.11
#